data_AF-C3YFE3-F1
#
_entry.id   AF-C3YFE3-F1
#
_cell.length_a   1.000
_cell.length_b   1.000
_cell.length_c   1.000
_cell.angle_alpha   90.00
_cell.angle_beta   90.00
_cell.angle_gamma   90.00
#
_symmetry.space_group_name_H-M   'P 1'
#
loop_
_entity.id
_entity.type
_entity.pdbx_description
1 polymer ?
#
loop_
_entity_poly.entity_id
_entity_poly.type
_entity_poly.pdbx_seq_one_letter_code
_entity_poly.pdbx_strand_id
1 'polypeptide(L)'
;MTAKDDKKSGTKDPWTSNLGKIGLQRYTVEEIAARDVHLKIQAVHDLNIEEEHPDVVDFAGSVLELGAGPGLPGLAAAQICRKAEKVVMSDNKDLVLRLLRKNIDKNFPKERARFQCAHLQWGDDVTSFRAKHGRFDVILGADLAYFRPDIPLLIETAKELLTEKKHHKMNGNMSNFTGVNWTEHETFWPCTRWHLENDIDYDLAIAACSHLPTPFLEENRKVGIAAAVVGTISLLTNGLVLSCILKSQHLTGIMYLFMANLAAADCVAGLFSFFICGVLQWELPPYLTLVGVFCLFFFVLVLSAVGVVLLSIDRYLAILHPIFYQTRMSGRHVAVSLGIAWPACALVCLSPLMGWNCFNVTSENCTKYLPVAYLILLNTVLFVAVVLVVFVNARILITLKRRLSRTRPMEDPRDDVPAARRREQRVATRQHRQLNSSLKKSLTVVMIAVAFIITWLPICIEYGQSVSRTYRQTDNNGQFEKRA
;
A
#
# COMPACT_ATOMS: atom_id res chain seq x y z
N MET A 1 -5.94 22.52 -61.85
CA MET A 1 -5.05 21.34 -62.03
C MET A 1 -4.04 21.37 -60.87
N THR A 2 -4.42 20.89 -59.68
CA THR A 2 -4.29 19.51 -59.14
C THR A 2 -2.93 19.22 -58.50
N ALA A 3 -2.90 19.15 -57.16
CA ALA A 3 -2.24 18.12 -56.31
C ALA A 3 -2.23 18.62 -54.83
N LYS A 4 -3.16 18.16 -54.00
CA LYS A 4 -3.01 17.10 -52.96
C LYS A 4 -2.37 17.60 -51.65
N ASP A 5 -3.21 18.09 -50.75
CA ASP A 5 -2.92 18.19 -49.31
C ASP A 5 -3.50 16.96 -48.59
N ASP A 6 -2.62 16.22 -47.90
CA ASP A 6 -2.98 15.11 -47.03
C ASP A 6 -3.67 15.63 -45.76
N LYS A 7 -4.98 15.38 -45.65
CA LYS A 7 -5.74 15.52 -44.40
C LYS A 7 -5.31 14.42 -43.42
N LYS A 8 -4.44 14.74 -42.46
CA LYS A 8 -4.37 13.99 -41.18
C LYS A 8 -5.49 14.45 -40.25
N SER A 9 -6.33 13.49 -39.87
CA SER A 9 -7.39 13.64 -38.86
C SER A 9 -6.80 13.96 -37.49
N GLY A 10 -6.81 15.25 -37.13
CA GLY A 10 -6.53 15.70 -35.77
C GLY A 10 -7.69 15.35 -34.84
N THR A 11 -7.48 14.38 -33.97
CA THR A 11 -8.29 14.21 -32.76
C THR A 11 -8.10 15.46 -31.90
N LYS A 12 -9.16 16.27 -31.77
CA LYS A 12 -9.18 17.44 -30.88
C LYS A 12 -9.14 16.95 -29.43
N ASP A 13 -8.03 17.25 -28.76
CA ASP A 13 -7.83 17.01 -27.34
C ASP A 13 -8.72 17.99 -26.52
N PRO A 14 -9.58 17.52 -25.60
CA PRO A 14 -10.57 18.36 -24.89
C PRO A 14 -9.93 19.50 -24.08
N TRP A 15 -8.65 19.36 -23.72
CA TRP A 15 -7.87 20.33 -22.95
C TRP A 15 -7.40 21.56 -23.75
N THR A 16 -7.50 21.53 -25.07
CA THR A 16 -6.94 22.60 -25.94
C THR A 16 -7.87 23.78 -26.17
N SER A 17 -9.18 23.64 -25.90
CA SER A 17 -10.17 24.66 -26.30
C SER A 17 -10.32 25.84 -25.32
N ASN A 18 -9.93 25.68 -24.05
CA ASN A 18 -10.17 26.69 -23.00
C ASN A 18 -8.93 27.47 -22.53
N LEU A 19 -7.71 27.08 -22.93
CA LEU A 19 -6.47 27.73 -22.48
C LEU A 19 -6.00 28.88 -23.40
N GLY A 20 -6.48 28.94 -24.64
CA GLY A 20 -6.12 30.00 -25.60
C GLY A 20 -6.64 31.40 -25.25
N LYS A 21 -7.53 31.53 -24.26
CA LYS A 21 -8.14 32.80 -23.86
C LYS A 21 -7.32 33.61 -22.83
N ILE A 22 -6.22 33.08 -22.29
CA ILE A 22 -5.48 33.70 -21.17
C ILE A 22 -4.01 34.06 -21.54
N GLY A 23 -3.60 33.96 -22.81
CA GLY A 23 -2.28 34.45 -23.25
C GLY A 23 -1.05 33.78 -22.61
N LEU A 24 -1.22 32.68 -21.89
CA LEU A 24 -0.12 31.90 -21.30
C LEU A 24 0.50 31.00 -22.37
N GLN A 25 1.74 31.27 -22.77
CA GLN A 25 2.53 30.32 -23.55
C GLN A 25 2.78 29.06 -22.70
N ARG A 26 2.47 27.89 -23.25
CA ARG A 26 2.78 26.59 -22.64
C ARG A 26 4.30 26.38 -22.72
N TYR A 27 4.96 26.26 -21.58
CA TYR A 27 6.33 25.76 -21.50
C TYR A 27 6.30 24.29 -21.06
N THR A 28 7.10 23.46 -21.72
CA THR A 28 7.43 22.10 -21.27
C THR A 28 8.29 22.15 -20.01
N VAL A 29 8.31 21.07 -19.22
CA VAL A 29 9.16 20.96 -18.02
C VAL A 29 10.64 21.20 -18.37
N GLU A 30 11.10 20.71 -19.53
CA GLU A 30 12.44 20.95 -20.05
C GLU A 30 12.71 22.44 -20.33
N GLU A 31 11.74 23.17 -20.87
CA GLU A 31 11.89 24.61 -21.15
C GLU A 31 11.91 25.45 -19.87
N ILE A 32 11.15 25.04 -18.84
CA ILE A 32 11.18 25.67 -17.52
C ILE A 32 12.54 25.44 -16.86
N ALA A 33 13.02 24.19 -16.84
CA ALA A 33 14.34 23.86 -16.28
C ALA A 33 15.46 24.59 -17.02
N ALA A 34 15.43 24.64 -18.36
CA ALA A 34 16.40 25.36 -19.16
C ALA A 34 16.34 26.88 -18.98
N ARG A 35 15.20 27.43 -18.58
CA ARG A 35 15.06 28.85 -18.23
C ARG A 35 15.61 29.15 -16.84
N ASP A 36 15.33 28.31 -15.85
CA ASP A 36 15.87 28.45 -14.50
C ASP A 36 17.40 28.38 -14.48
N VAL A 37 17.99 27.38 -15.16
CA VAL A 37 19.45 27.26 -15.30
C VAL A 37 20.06 28.51 -15.95
N HIS A 38 19.45 28.99 -17.03
CA HIS A 38 19.95 30.18 -17.73
C HIS A 38 19.97 31.42 -16.81
N LEU A 39 18.91 31.64 -16.03
CA LEU A 39 18.84 32.75 -15.09
C LEU A 39 19.89 32.62 -13.97
N LYS A 40 20.10 31.41 -13.45
CA LYS A 40 21.12 31.15 -12.42
C LYS A 40 22.54 31.33 -12.96
N ILE A 41 22.81 30.90 -14.19
CA ILE A 41 24.09 31.12 -14.87
C ILE A 41 24.34 32.61 -15.12
N GLN A 42 23.32 33.37 -15.50
CA GLN A 42 23.42 34.83 -15.59
C GLN A 42 23.72 35.45 -14.22
N ALA A 43 23.04 35.01 -13.16
CA ALA A 43 23.32 35.51 -11.82
C ALA A 43 24.76 35.21 -11.36
N VAL A 44 25.34 34.07 -11.74
CA VAL A 44 26.74 33.74 -11.48
C VAL A 44 27.70 34.69 -12.21
N HIS A 45 27.33 35.19 -13.40
CA HIS A 45 28.12 36.21 -14.11
C HIS A 45 28.20 37.52 -13.30
N ASP A 46 27.14 37.85 -12.57
CA ASP A 46 27.03 39.09 -11.81
C ASP A 46 27.71 39.00 -10.43
N LEU A 47 28.17 37.80 -10.03
CA LEU A 47 28.99 37.61 -8.85
C LEU A 47 30.45 37.95 -9.16
N ASN A 48 31.06 38.79 -8.34
CA ASN A 48 32.44 39.28 -8.51
C ASN A 48 33.50 38.24 -8.09
N ILE A 49 33.34 37.00 -8.57
CA ILE A 49 34.17 35.83 -8.20
C ILE A 49 35.62 36.03 -8.66
N GLU A 50 35.85 36.83 -9.69
CA GLU A 50 37.20 37.17 -10.18
C GLU A 50 38.04 37.91 -9.13
N GLU A 51 37.42 38.70 -8.24
CA GLU A 51 38.12 39.45 -7.21
C GLU A 51 38.36 38.62 -5.94
N GLU A 52 37.42 37.72 -5.60
CA GLU A 52 37.52 36.87 -4.40
C GLU A 52 38.38 35.61 -4.60
N HIS A 53 38.39 35.02 -5.81
CA HIS A 53 39.03 33.72 -6.09
C HIS A 53 39.75 33.71 -7.46
N PRO A 54 40.84 34.49 -7.63
CA PRO A 54 41.55 34.63 -8.91
C PRO A 54 42.20 33.33 -9.41
N ASP A 55 42.53 32.43 -8.49
CA ASP A 55 43.09 31.09 -8.75
C ASP A 55 42.09 30.14 -9.42
N VAL A 56 40.79 30.27 -9.11
CA VAL A 56 39.72 29.48 -9.71
C VAL A 56 39.38 29.97 -11.12
N VAL A 57 39.48 31.27 -11.37
CA VAL A 57 39.16 31.89 -12.67
C VAL A 57 40.21 31.58 -13.73
N ASP A 58 41.49 31.51 -13.32
CA ASP A 58 42.60 31.22 -14.25
C ASP A 58 42.87 29.73 -14.47
N PHE A 59 41.98 28.86 -13.96
CA PHE A 59 42.08 27.41 -14.12
C PHE A 59 42.03 26.99 -15.60
N ALA A 60 43.14 26.42 -16.07
CA ALA A 60 43.24 25.73 -17.36
C ALA A 60 43.25 24.22 -17.11
N GLY A 61 42.25 23.51 -17.65
CA GLY A 61 42.13 22.08 -17.44
C GLY A 61 40.79 21.51 -17.89
N SER A 62 40.60 20.24 -17.54
CA SER A 62 39.44 19.43 -17.90
C SER A 62 38.54 19.21 -16.68
N VAL A 63 37.26 19.53 -16.82
CA VAL A 63 36.26 19.44 -15.76
C VAL A 63 35.29 18.31 -16.07
N LEU A 64 34.97 17.48 -15.07
CA LEU A 64 33.87 16.52 -15.11
C LEU A 64 32.83 16.88 -14.06
N GLU A 65 31.58 17.01 -14.47
CA GLU A 65 30.44 17.00 -13.55
C GLU A 65 29.84 15.59 -13.49
N LEU A 66 29.80 15.01 -12.29
CA LEU A 66 29.09 13.77 -12.00
C LEU A 66 27.63 14.09 -11.68
N GLY A 67 26.67 13.29 -12.16
CA GLY A 67 25.25 13.47 -11.84
C GLY A 67 24.73 14.87 -12.19
N ALA A 68 25.05 15.33 -13.40
CA ALA A 68 24.92 16.74 -13.76
C ALA A 68 23.46 17.25 -13.74
N GLY A 69 22.46 16.38 -13.93
CA GLY A 69 21.08 16.81 -13.97
C GLY A 69 20.88 17.92 -15.02
N PRO A 70 20.42 19.12 -14.63
CA PRO A 70 20.29 20.25 -15.56
C PRO A 70 21.64 20.93 -15.93
N GLY A 71 22.75 20.59 -15.27
CA GLY A 71 24.12 20.98 -15.64
C GLY A 71 24.60 22.31 -15.06
N LEU A 72 23.96 22.80 -13.99
CA LEU A 72 24.26 24.13 -13.44
C LEU A 72 25.71 24.25 -12.95
N PRO A 73 26.26 23.35 -12.10
CA PRO A 73 27.66 23.38 -11.71
C PRO A 73 28.65 23.36 -12.86
N GLY A 74 28.48 22.49 -13.85
CA GLY A 74 29.39 22.38 -15.00
C GLY A 74 29.34 23.61 -15.91
N LEU A 75 28.14 24.16 -16.15
CA LEU A 75 27.96 25.39 -16.91
C LEU A 75 28.53 26.61 -16.16
N ALA A 76 28.35 26.68 -14.83
CA ALA A 76 28.92 27.73 -14.00
C ALA A 76 30.45 27.66 -13.99
N ALA A 77 31.01 26.46 -13.84
CA ALA A 77 32.45 26.23 -13.92
C ALA A 77 33.01 26.65 -15.28
N ALA A 78 32.31 26.37 -16.39
CA ALA A 78 32.74 26.80 -17.72
C ALA A 78 32.75 28.33 -17.89
N GLN A 79 31.85 29.04 -17.19
CA GLN A 79 31.75 30.49 -17.21
C GLN A 79 32.81 31.18 -16.34
N ILE A 80 33.06 30.63 -15.15
CA ILE A 80 34.03 31.14 -14.19
C ILE A 80 35.46 30.80 -14.67
N CYS A 81 35.70 29.54 -15.05
CA CYS A 81 36.99 29.06 -15.53
C CYS A 81 37.10 29.28 -17.05
N ARG A 82 37.38 30.51 -17.46
CA ARG A 82 37.44 30.89 -18.89
C ARG A 82 38.49 30.12 -19.69
N LYS A 83 39.53 29.60 -19.03
CA LYS A 83 40.59 28.77 -19.63
C LYS A 83 40.32 27.27 -19.59
N ALA A 84 39.21 26.81 -19.02
CA ALA A 84 38.88 25.37 -19.03
C ALA A 84 38.73 24.87 -20.47
N GLU A 85 39.59 23.96 -20.88
CA GLU A 85 39.66 23.46 -22.27
C GLU A 85 38.46 22.56 -22.61
N LYS A 86 37.95 21.86 -21.59
CA LYS A 86 36.93 20.83 -21.76
C LYS A 86 36.06 20.69 -20.52
N VAL A 87 34.74 20.66 -20.72
CA VAL A 87 33.76 20.37 -19.66
C VAL A 87 32.90 19.19 -20.08
N VAL A 88 32.98 18.10 -19.31
CA VAL A 88 32.16 16.90 -19.50
C VAL A 88 31.11 16.87 -18.43
N MET A 89 29.84 16.74 -18.82
CA MET A 89 28.72 16.61 -17.88
C MET A 89 28.10 15.25 -18.07
N SER A 90 28.04 14.48 -16.98
CA SER A 90 27.65 13.08 -17.01
C SER A 90 26.39 12.79 -16.20
N ASP A 91 25.55 11.90 -16.74
CA ASP A 91 24.30 11.44 -16.11
C ASP A 91 23.91 10.05 -16.63
N ASN A 92 23.01 9.35 -15.95
CA ASN A 92 22.54 8.02 -16.33
C ASN A 92 21.17 8.01 -17.04
N LYS A 93 20.52 9.17 -17.21
CA LYS A 93 19.23 9.28 -17.92
C LYS A 93 19.39 9.99 -19.26
N ASP A 94 18.97 9.35 -20.35
CA ASP A 94 18.97 9.95 -21.70
C ASP A 94 18.15 11.24 -21.81
N LEU A 95 17.06 11.35 -21.05
CA LEU A 95 16.25 12.57 -20.97
C LEU A 95 17.08 13.74 -20.42
N VAL A 96 17.85 13.50 -19.36
CA VAL A 96 18.73 14.49 -18.74
C VAL A 96 19.85 14.89 -19.70
N LEU A 97 20.46 13.92 -20.39
CA LEU A 97 21.47 14.21 -21.42
C LEU A 97 20.92 15.04 -22.59
N ARG A 98 19.63 14.94 -22.93
CA ARG A 98 18.98 15.83 -23.92
C ARG A 98 18.78 17.23 -23.37
N LEU A 99 18.36 17.36 -22.11
CA LEU A 99 18.24 18.65 -21.42
C LEU A 99 19.59 19.38 -21.32
N LEU A 100 20.65 18.67 -20.92
CA LEU A 100 22.01 19.21 -20.85
C LEU A 100 22.47 19.82 -22.18
N ARG A 101 22.25 19.11 -23.30
CA ARG A 101 22.59 19.63 -24.63
C ARG A 101 21.87 20.93 -24.96
N LYS A 102 20.57 21.02 -24.63
CA LYS A 102 19.78 22.25 -24.79
C LYS A 102 20.30 23.39 -23.91
N ASN A 103 20.70 23.10 -22.67
CA ASN A 103 21.24 24.10 -21.76
C ASN A 103 22.61 24.62 -22.22
N ILE A 104 23.46 23.74 -22.77
CA ILE A 104 24.72 24.16 -23.41
C ILE A 104 24.42 25.05 -24.62
N ASP A 105 23.53 24.63 -25.53
CA ASP A 105 23.18 25.40 -26.74
C ASP A 105 22.69 26.81 -26.40
N LYS A 106 21.93 26.93 -25.31
CA LYS A 106 21.33 28.19 -24.88
C LYS A 106 22.34 29.13 -24.21
N ASN A 107 23.26 28.61 -23.40
CA ASN A 107 24.17 29.44 -22.61
C ASN A 107 25.52 29.67 -23.31
N PHE A 108 25.99 28.71 -24.12
CA PHE A 108 27.30 28.74 -24.77
C PHE A 108 27.22 28.45 -26.28
N PRO A 109 26.42 29.21 -27.06
CA PRO A 109 26.19 28.91 -28.48
C PRO A 109 27.46 28.99 -29.34
N LYS A 110 28.43 29.84 -28.97
CA LYS A 110 29.71 30.02 -29.69
C LYS A 110 30.80 29.04 -29.26
N GLU A 111 30.61 28.41 -28.11
CA GLU A 111 31.64 27.63 -27.41
C GLU A 111 31.20 26.19 -27.14
N ARG A 112 30.15 25.74 -27.82
CA ARG A 112 29.57 24.40 -27.69
C ARG A 112 30.61 23.28 -27.80
N ALA A 113 31.65 23.46 -28.61
CA ALA A 113 32.72 22.47 -28.80
C ALA A 113 33.51 22.17 -27.51
N ARG A 114 33.49 23.06 -26.51
CA ARG A 114 34.10 22.86 -25.19
C ARG A 114 33.36 21.82 -24.34
N PHE A 115 32.09 21.54 -24.66
CA PHE A 115 31.21 20.72 -23.82
C PHE A 115 30.97 19.32 -24.40
N GLN A 116 30.88 18.32 -23.53
CA GLN A 116 30.43 16.97 -23.89
C GLN A 116 29.41 16.46 -22.88
N CYS A 117 28.27 15.96 -23.36
CA CYS A 117 27.32 15.22 -22.53
C CYS A 117 27.63 13.73 -22.64
N ALA A 118 27.88 13.07 -21.52
CA ALA A 118 28.30 11.68 -21.49
C ALA A 118 27.36 10.84 -20.61
N HIS A 119 27.03 9.63 -21.07
CA HIS A 119 26.31 8.69 -20.21
C HIS A 119 27.28 8.06 -19.22
N LEU A 120 26.95 8.07 -17.93
CA LEU A 120 27.71 7.40 -16.88
C LEU A 120 26.76 6.95 -15.77
N GLN A 121 26.72 5.64 -15.53
CA GLN A 121 26.07 5.05 -14.36
C GLN A 121 27.13 4.87 -13.27
N TRP A 122 26.81 5.27 -12.05
CA TRP A 122 27.74 5.06 -10.92
C TRP A 122 27.85 3.57 -10.59
N GLY A 123 29.08 3.12 -10.33
CA GLY A 123 29.43 1.72 -10.09
C GLY A 123 29.85 0.96 -11.36
N ASP A 124 29.70 1.55 -12.55
CA ASP A 124 30.19 0.97 -13.78
C ASP A 124 31.71 1.13 -13.93
N ASP A 125 32.34 0.22 -14.70
CA ASP A 125 33.75 0.34 -15.07
C ASP A 125 34.01 1.60 -15.91
N VAL A 126 34.75 2.54 -15.33
CA VAL A 126 35.05 3.84 -15.95
C VAL A 126 36.14 3.76 -17.03
N THR A 127 36.71 2.58 -17.31
CA THR A 127 37.79 2.41 -18.30
C THR A 127 37.36 2.89 -19.69
N SER A 128 36.16 2.50 -20.13
CA SER A 128 35.61 2.91 -21.44
C SER A 128 35.28 4.39 -21.47
N PHE A 129 34.76 4.93 -20.36
CA PHE A 129 34.46 6.34 -20.18
C PHE A 129 35.73 7.19 -20.28
N ARG A 130 36.79 6.80 -19.59
CA ARG A 130 38.11 7.46 -19.62
C ARG A 130 38.78 7.35 -20.99
N ALA A 131 38.66 6.21 -21.68
CA ALA A 131 39.18 6.07 -23.04
C ALA A 131 38.52 7.04 -24.02
N LYS A 132 37.22 7.32 -23.84
CA LYS A 132 36.45 8.20 -24.71
C LYS A 132 36.54 9.68 -24.34
N HIS A 133 36.55 10.00 -23.04
CA HIS A 133 36.43 11.37 -22.54
C HIS A 133 37.72 11.90 -21.89
N GLY A 134 38.75 11.08 -21.74
CA GLY A 134 40.03 11.49 -21.17
C GLY A 134 40.02 11.47 -19.64
N ARG A 135 41.05 12.11 -19.05
CA ARG A 135 41.14 12.36 -17.61
C ARG A 135 40.58 13.74 -17.30
N PHE A 136 40.34 13.99 -16.02
CA PHE A 136 39.77 15.22 -15.51
C PHE A 136 40.63 15.74 -14.37
N ASP A 137 40.92 17.03 -14.43
CA ASP A 137 41.70 17.75 -13.43
C ASP A 137 40.80 18.16 -12.25
N VAL A 138 39.52 18.42 -12.54
CA VAL A 138 38.50 18.74 -11.53
C VAL A 138 37.27 17.87 -11.73
N ILE A 139 36.78 17.27 -10.65
CA ILE A 139 35.48 16.58 -10.61
C ILE A 139 34.55 17.38 -9.71
N LEU A 140 33.43 17.79 -10.27
CA LEU A 140 32.37 18.53 -9.62
C LEU A 140 31.16 17.62 -9.37
N GLY A 141 30.42 17.96 -8.33
CA GLY A 141 29.11 17.39 -8.10
C GLY A 141 28.36 18.20 -7.05
N ALA A 142 27.13 18.57 -7.38
CA ALA A 142 26.21 19.23 -6.46
C ALA A 142 24.91 18.45 -6.47
N ASP A 143 24.31 18.26 -5.29
CA ASP A 143 23.04 17.54 -5.13
C ASP A 143 23.04 16.18 -5.85
N LEU A 144 24.04 15.34 -5.54
CA LEU A 144 24.31 14.09 -6.28
C LEU A 144 23.44 12.92 -5.80
N ALA A 145 23.49 12.62 -4.51
CA ALA A 145 22.92 11.38 -3.98
C ALA A 145 21.55 11.62 -3.35
N TYR A 146 20.50 11.32 -4.10
CA TYR A 146 19.11 11.33 -3.62
C TYR A 146 18.72 9.97 -2.99
N PHE A 147 19.48 8.92 -3.29
CA PHE A 147 19.27 7.56 -2.77
C PHE A 147 20.53 7.06 -2.06
N ARG A 148 20.34 6.51 -0.85
CA ARG A 148 21.44 6.00 -0.01
C ARG A 148 22.28 4.86 -0.65
N PRO A 149 21.70 3.91 -1.42
CA PRO A 149 22.46 2.87 -2.12
C PRO A 149 23.42 3.39 -3.18
N ASP A 150 23.14 4.57 -3.75
CA ASP A 150 23.98 5.18 -4.78
C ASP A 150 25.24 5.82 -4.20
N ILE A 151 25.28 6.10 -2.89
CA ILE A 151 26.43 6.71 -2.21
C ILE A 151 27.71 5.87 -2.36
N PRO A 152 27.73 4.56 -2.03
CA PRO A 152 28.94 3.75 -2.23
C PRO A 152 29.36 3.69 -3.71
N LEU A 153 28.41 3.58 -4.64
CA LEU A 153 28.68 3.54 -6.08
C LEU A 153 29.25 4.87 -6.59
N LEU A 154 28.72 6.00 -6.13
CA LEU A 154 29.22 7.34 -6.40
C LEU A 154 30.66 7.51 -5.89
N ILE A 155 30.92 7.09 -4.65
CA ILE A 155 32.26 7.17 -4.05
C ILE A 155 33.24 6.28 -4.80
N GLU A 156 32.85 5.07 -5.18
CA GLU A 156 33.67 4.16 -5.98
C GLU A 156 33.99 4.77 -7.34
N THR A 157 32.97 5.24 -8.06
CA THR A 157 33.13 5.90 -9.37
C THR A 157 34.06 7.12 -9.28
N ALA A 158 33.86 7.97 -8.27
CA ALA A 158 34.70 9.14 -8.05
C ALA A 158 36.16 8.74 -7.75
N LYS A 159 36.38 7.73 -6.90
CA LYS A 159 37.72 7.19 -6.61
C LYS A 159 38.38 6.63 -7.87
N GLU A 160 37.65 5.86 -8.68
CA GLU A 160 38.19 5.32 -9.92
C GLU A 160 38.54 6.44 -10.91
N LEU A 161 37.71 7.47 -11.01
CA LEU A 161 37.98 8.62 -11.88
C LEU A 161 39.17 9.46 -11.40
N LEU A 162 39.39 9.58 -10.09
CA LEU A 162 40.51 10.31 -9.48
C LEU A 162 41.84 9.53 -9.45
N THR A 163 41.82 8.19 -9.58
CA THR A 163 43.05 7.38 -9.47
C THR A 163 43.89 7.36 -10.76
N GLU A 164 45.20 7.56 -10.59
CA GLU A 164 46.16 7.69 -11.69
C GLU A 164 46.64 6.36 -12.30
N LYS A 165 46.42 5.21 -11.64
CA LYS A 165 46.94 3.90 -12.05
C LYS A 165 45.86 2.98 -12.63
N LYS A 166 46.19 2.31 -13.75
CA LYS A 166 45.51 1.06 -14.14
C LYS A 166 45.84 0.01 -13.08
N HIS A 167 44.88 -0.43 -12.28
CA HIS A 167 45.03 -1.65 -11.50
C HIS A 167 43.74 -2.48 -11.48
N HIS A 168 43.98 -3.79 -11.59
CA HIS A 168 43.00 -4.86 -11.60
C HIS A 168 41.97 -4.79 -10.46
N LYS A 169 40.72 -5.04 -10.87
CA LYS A 169 39.54 -5.40 -10.08
C LYS A 169 39.89 -6.02 -8.70
N MET A 170 39.60 -5.29 -7.62
CA MET A 170 39.61 -5.87 -6.27
C MET A 170 38.25 -6.51 -6.00
N ASN A 171 38.21 -7.84 -6.00
CA ASN A 171 37.18 -8.59 -5.27
C ASN A 171 37.49 -8.44 -3.78
N GLY A 172 36.75 -7.58 -3.07
CA GLY A 172 36.85 -7.43 -1.63
C GLY A 172 35.49 -7.09 -1.05
N ASN A 173 34.91 -8.04 -0.30
CA ASN A 173 33.66 -7.86 0.44
C ASN A 173 33.74 -6.61 1.33
N MET A 174 32.98 -5.57 0.97
CA MET A 174 32.79 -4.36 1.78
C MET A 174 31.60 -4.53 2.74
N SER A 175 31.54 -5.66 3.43
CA SER A 175 30.69 -5.83 4.62
C SER A 175 31.55 -5.49 5.83
N ASN A 176 31.59 -4.21 6.26
CA ASN A 176 31.85 -3.79 7.66
C ASN A 176 32.06 -2.26 7.87
N PHE A 177 31.44 -1.38 7.08
CA PHE A 177 31.46 0.07 7.41
C PHE A 177 30.13 0.77 7.17
N THR A 178 29.06 0.27 7.78
CA THR A 178 27.83 1.05 8.03
C THR A 178 27.22 0.60 9.36
N GLY A 179 27.71 1.14 10.47
CA GLY A 179 27.14 0.95 11.80
C GLY A 179 25.80 1.67 12.03
N VAL A 180 24.95 1.80 11.00
CA VAL A 180 23.56 2.28 11.12
C VAL A 180 22.73 1.66 9.99
N ASN A 181 21.96 0.62 10.32
CA ASN A 181 20.93 0.02 9.47
C ASN A 181 19.75 0.99 9.34
N TRP A 182 19.63 1.63 8.19
CA TRP A 182 18.36 2.15 7.70
C TRP A 182 18.16 1.52 6.33
N THR A 183 17.09 0.76 6.17
CA THR A 183 16.85 -0.05 4.99
C THR A 183 15.87 0.63 4.05
N GLU A 184 16.01 0.37 2.75
CA GLU A 184 15.32 1.03 1.62
C GLU A 184 13.78 0.99 1.68
N HIS A 185 13.18 0.33 2.66
CA HIS A 185 11.75 0.01 2.70
C HIS A 185 10.94 0.77 3.74
N GLU A 186 11.61 1.62 4.52
CA GLU A 186 10.97 2.52 5.48
C GLU A 186 10.04 3.57 4.82
N THR A 187 10.18 3.77 3.51
CA THR A 187 9.39 4.70 2.68
C THR A 187 8.26 4.01 1.88
N PHE A 188 8.13 2.68 1.92
CA PHE A 188 7.22 1.92 1.04
C PHE A 188 5.76 2.37 1.11
N TRP A 189 5.16 2.48 2.30
CA TRP A 189 3.74 2.82 2.44
C TRP A 189 3.42 4.28 2.04
N PRO A 190 4.25 5.28 2.45
CA PRO A 190 4.12 6.65 1.95
C PRO A 190 4.28 6.78 0.43
N CYS A 191 5.32 6.16 -0.16
CA CYS A 191 5.58 6.19 -1.60
C CYS A 191 4.46 5.51 -2.38
N THR A 192 3.97 4.37 -1.89
CA THR A 192 2.89 3.61 -2.53
C THR A 192 1.58 4.37 -2.44
N ARG A 193 1.26 5.03 -1.32
CA ARG A 193 0.09 5.89 -1.21
C ARG A 193 0.18 7.07 -2.19
N TRP A 194 1.32 7.74 -2.24
CA TRP A 194 1.52 8.88 -3.13
C TRP A 194 1.49 8.47 -4.62
N HIS A 195 2.06 7.31 -4.95
CA HIS A 195 1.94 6.64 -6.25
C HIS A 195 0.47 6.40 -6.62
N LEU A 196 -0.30 5.78 -5.72
CA LEU A 196 -1.72 5.46 -5.95
C LEU A 196 -2.61 6.70 -6.03
N GLU A 197 -2.29 7.77 -5.29
CA GLU A 197 -3.03 9.03 -5.31
C GLU A 197 -2.74 9.88 -6.54
N ASN A 198 -1.53 9.81 -7.09
CA ASN A 198 -1.07 10.71 -8.16
C ASN A 198 -0.79 10.03 -9.50
N ASP A 199 -0.94 8.71 -9.61
CA ASP A 199 -0.78 7.91 -10.85
C ASP A 199 0.54 8.17 -11.59
N ILE A 200 1.62 8.27 -10.82
CA ILE A 200 3.00 8.55 -11.26
C ILE A 200 3.84 7.28 -11.21
N ASP A 201 4.95 7.17 -11.95
CA ASP A 201 5.81 5.99 -11.84
C ASP A 201 6.31 5.74 -10.42
N TYR A 202 6.34 4.48 -9.97
CA TYR A 202 6.72 4.12 -8.60
C TYR A 202 8.13 4.61 -8.24
N ASP A 203 9.07 4.58 -9.19
CA ASP A 203 10.43 5.09 -9.00
C ASP A 203 10.45 6.62 -8.77
N LEU A 204 9.55 7.35 -9.43
CA LEU A 204 9.35 8.79 -9.24
C LEU A 204 8.61 9.08 -7.93
N ALA A 205 7.69 8.19 -7.52
CA ALA A 205 7.00 8.27 -6.25
C ALA A 205 7.97 8.06 -5.07
N ILE A 206 8.91 7.13 -5.20
CA ILE A 206 9.98 6.93 -4.22
C ILE A 206 10.90 8.16 -4.18
N ALA A 207 11.28 8.73 -5.33
CA ALA A 207 12.13 9.91 -5.41
C ALA A 207 11.52 11.14 -4.70
N ALA A 208 10.19 11.30 -4.73
CA ALA A 208 9.52 12.40 -4.06
C ALA A 208 9.26 12.11 -2.57
N CYS A 209 9.00 10.85 -2.22
CA CYS A 209 8.66 10.47 -0.86
C CYS A 209 9.86 10.12 0.03
N SER A 210 11.05 9.92 -0.55
CA SER A 210 12.32 9.75 0.18
C SER A 210 12.72 10.99 0.98
N HIS A 211 12.15 12.15 0.66
CA HIS A 211 12.34 13.42 1.37
C HIS A 211 11.28 13.69 2.46
N LEU A 212 10.34 12.78 2.73
CA LEU A 212 9.40 12.96 3.84
C LEU A 212 10.15 12.94 5.19
N PRO A 213 9.80 13.84 6.12
CA PRO A 213 10.51 13.94 7.38
C PRO A 213 10.31 12.66 8.23
N THR A 214 11.33 12.35 9.03
CA THR A 214 11.42 11.30 10.07
C THR A 214 10.14 10.89 10.84
N PRO A 215 9.11 11.74 11.09
CA PRO A 215 7.84 11.35 11.70
C PRO A 215 7.12 10.12 11.09
N PHE A 216 7.10 9.93 9.78
CA PHE A 216 6.34 8.84 9.14
C PHE A 216 6.97 7.45 9.36
N LEU A 217 8.29 7.47 9.43
CA LEU A 217 9.13 6.32 9.66
C LEU A 217 8.98 5.82 11.10
N GLU A 218 8.92 6.78 12.01
CA GLU A 218 8.57 6.55 13.40
C GLU A 218 7.12 6.06 13.57
N GLU A 219 6.18 6.54 12.75
CA GLU A 219 4.79 6.05 12.71
C GLU A 219 4.71 4.59 12.26
N ASN A 220 5.34 4.19 11.16
CA ASN A 220 5.34 2.80 10.70
C ASN A 220 5.92 1.85 11.76
N ARG A 221 7.00 2.28 12.44
CA ARG A 221 7.57 1.55 13.57
C ARG A 221 6.58 1.43 14.72
N LYS A 222 5.89 2.52 15.10
CA LYS A 222 4.84 2.53 16.14
C LYS A 222 3.68 1.60 15.77
N VAL A 223 3.21 1.62 14.52
CA VAL A 223 2.14 0.75 14.02
C VAL A 223 2.58 -0.71 14.02
N GLY A 224 3.80 -1.02 13.58
CA GLY A 224 4.36 -2.37 13.61
C GLY A 224 4.43 -2.92 15.04
N ILE A 225 4.94 -2.13 16.00
CA ILE A 225 4.99 -2.51 17.42
C ILE A 225 3.57 -2.72 17.96
N ALA A 226 2.63 -1.81 17.66
CA ALA A 226 1.23 -1.96 18.07
C ALA A 226 0.61 -3.24 17.49
N ALA A 227 0.88 -3.55 16.22
CA ALA A 227 0.41 -4.77 15.56
C ALA A 227 0.99 -6.03 16.21
N ALA A 228 2.26 -6.02 16.62
CA ALA A 228 2.86 -7.13 17.38
C ALA A 228 2.19 -7.31 18.75
N VAL A 229 1.92 -6.22 19.48
CA VAL A 229 1.25 -6.26 20.78
C VAL A 229 -0.17 -6.82 20.63
N VAL A 230 -0.95 -6.31 19.68
CA VAL A 230 -2.31 -6.80 19.37
C VAL A 230 -2.27 -8.27 18.95
N GLY A 231 -1.34 -8.65 18.08
CA GLY A 231 -1.15 -10.03 17.63
C GLY A 231 -0.84 -10.97 18.79
N THR A 232 0.05 -10.56 19.70
CA THR A 232 0.41 -11.33 20.89
C THR A 232 -0.79 -11.54 21.80
N ILE A 233 -1.52 -10.47 22.11
CA ILE A 233 -2.72 -10.55 22.97
C ILE A 233 -3.76 -11.46 22.31
N SER A 234 -4.01 -11.31 21.01
CA SER A 234 -4.98 -12.13 20.28
C SER A 234 -4.61 -13.61 20.31
N LEU A 235 -3.36 -13.96 20.00
CA LEU A 235 -2.91 -15.34 20.00
C LEU A 235 -2.96 -15.98 21.38
N LEU A 236 -2.51 -15.27 22.42
CA LEU A 236 -2.51 -15.81 23.78
C LEU A 236 -3.93 -16.02 24.29
N THR A 237 -4.78 -15.00 24.19
CA THR A 237 -6.15 -15.07 24.72
C THR A 237 -7.00 -16.10 23.98
N ASN A 238 -6.98 -16.10 22.64
CA ASN A 238 -7.77 -17.04 21.84
C ASN A 238 -7.16 -18.45 21.82
N GLY A 239 -5.83 -18.58 21.87
CA GLY A 239 -5.15 -19.86 22.02
C GLY A 239 -5.48 -20.55 23.36
N LEU A 240 -5.59 -19.78 24.45
CA LEU A 240 -6.06 -20.28 25.74
C LEU A 240 -7.51 -20.73 25.69
N VAL A 241 -8.41 -19.93 25.09
CA VAL A 241 -9.83 -20.31 24.91
C VAL A 241 -9.94 -21.62 24.14
N LEU A 242 -9.22 -21.75 23.02
CA LEU A 242 -9.23 -22.96 22.21
C LEU A 242 -8.69 -24.16 23.00
N SER A 243 -7.59 -23.98 23.73
CA SER A 243 -6.99 -25.01 24.58
C SER A 243 -7.95 -25.49 25.67
N CYS A 244 -8.68 -24.58 26.32
CA CYS A 244 -9.68 -24.91 27.33
C CYS A 244 -10.85 -25.72 26.74
N ILE A 245 -11.32 -25.35 25.54
CA ILE A 245 -12.41 -26.07 24.87
C ILE A 245 -11.95 -27.48 24.46
N LEU A 246 -10.76 -27.61 23.88
CA LEU A 246 -10.23 -28.90 23.42
C LEU A 246 -9.91 -29.88 24.56
N LYS A 247 -9.47 -29.37 25.72
CA LYS A 247 -9.14 -30.21 26.89
C LYS A 247 -10.35 -30.58 27.74
N SER A 248 -11.44 -29.82 27.67
CA SER A 248 -12.60 -30.05 28.55
C SER A 248 -13.57 -31.06 27.95
N GLN A 249 -13.69 -32.22 28.59
CA GLN A 249 -14.69 -33.24 28.23
C GLN A 249 -16.14 -32.84 28.61
N HIS A 250 -16.31 -31.78 29.40
CA HIS A 250 -17.62 -31.33 29.88
C HIS A 250 -18.28 -30.28 28.97
N LEU A 251 -17.57 -29.75 27.97
CA LEU A 251 -18.04 -28.70 27.06
C LEU A 251 -18.49 -29.28 25.70
N THR A 252 -19.43 -30.24 25.69
CA THR A 252 -19.85 -30.99 24.49
C THR A 252 -20.99 -30.35 23.67
N GLY A 253 -21.42 -29.14 24.04
CA GLY A 253 -22.49 -28.41 23.34
C GLY A 253 -22.07 -27.82 21.98
N ILE A 254 -23.02 -27.75 21.04
CA ILE A 254 -22.84 -27.13 19.71
C ILE A 254 -22.29 -25.69 19.79
N MET A 255 -22.66 -24.95 20.84
CA MET A 255 -22.18 -23.60 21.12
C MET A 255 -20.65 -23.51 21.24
N TYR A 256 -19.99 -24.55 21.76
CA TYR A 256 -18.53 -24.56 21.92
C TYR A 256 -17.80 -24.74 20.58
N LEU A 257 -18.44 -25.34 19.55
CA LEU A 257 -17.88 -25.39 18.19
C LEU A 257 -17.83 -24.00 17.56
N PHE A 258 -18.87 -23.18 17.76
CA PHE A 258 -18.86 -21.79 17.30
C PHE A 258 -17.86 -20.93 18.06
N MET A 259 -17.74 -21.13 19.37
CA MET A 259 -16.73 -20.46 20.18
C MET A 259 -15.31 -20.83 19.76
N ALA A 260 -15.06 -22.12 19.47
CA ALA A 260 -13.79 -22.61 18.95
C ALA A 260 -13.49 -22.02 17.57
N ASN A 261 -14.49 -21.91 16.68
CA ASN A 261 -14.31 -21.26 15.37
C ASN A 261 -13.94 -19.78 15.51
N LEU A 262 -14.64 -19.05 16.40
CA LEU A 262 -14.34 -17.63 16.64
C LEU A 262 -12.90 -17.46 17.16
N ALA A 263 -12.51 -18.26 18.16
CA ALA A 263 -11.15 -18.25 18.68
C ALA A 263 -10.10 -18.62 17.62
N ALA A 264 -10.39 -19.61 16.75
CA ALA A 264 -9.49 -19.98 15.66
C ALA A 264 -9.34 -18.85 14.62
N ALA A 265 -10.43 -18.19 14.23
CA ALA A 265 -10.40 -17.05 13.32
C ALA A 265 -9.63 -15.86 13.93
N ASP A 266 -9.80 -15.59 15.22
CA ASP A 266 -9.08 -14.53 15.94
C ASP A 266 -7.59 -14.86 16.11
N CYS A 267 -7.22 -16.15 16.24
CA CYS A 267 -5.82 -16.57 16.17
C CYS A 267 -5.22 -16.28 14.78
N VAL A 268 -5.95 -16.56 13.70
CA VAL A 268 -5.51 -16.21 12.34
C VAL A 268 -5.39 -14.70 12.18
N ALA A 269 -6.31 -13.91 12.74
CA ALA A 269 -6.20 -12.46 12.79
C ALA A 269 -4.95 -12.00 13.57
N GLY A 270 -4.61 -12.69 14.66
CA GLY A 270 -3.38 -12.47 15.42
C GLY A 270 -2.11 -12.78 14.61
N LEU A 271 -2.09 -13.89 13.86
CA LEU A 271 -1.02 -14.21 12.92
C LEU A 271 -0.90 -13.16 11.81
N PHE A 272 -2.03 -12.69 11.27
CA PHE A 272 -2.05 -11.61 10.30
C PHE A 272 -1.50 -10.30 10.90
N SER A 273 -1.81 -9.99 12.16
CA SER A 273 -1.23 -8.84 12.86
C SER A 273 0.29 -8.94 12.99
N PHE A 274 0.83 -10.14 13.24
CA PHE A 274 2.27 -10.40 13.20
C PHE A 274 2.84 -10.31 11.78
N PHE A 275 2.10 -10.75 10.77
CA PHE A 275 2.49 -10.57 9.38
C PHE A 275 2.60 -9.07 9.05
N ILE A 276 1.65 -8.24 9.47
CA ILE A 276 1.75 -6.77 9.34
C ILE A 276 2.99 -6.23 10.06
N CYS A 277 3.27 -6.69 11.28
CA CYS A 277 4.52 -6.32 11.96
C CYS A 277 5.76 -6.72 11.15
N GLY A 278 5.80 -7.94 10.61
CA GLY A 278 6.91 -8.44 9.79
C GLY A 278 7.06 -7.65 8.48
N VAL A 279 5.96 -7.27 7.84
CA VAL A 279 5.98 -6.40 6.65
C VAL A 279 6.51 -5.00 7.00
N LEU A 280 6.13 -4.46 8.16
CA LEU A 280 6.54 -3.13 8.60
C LEU A 280 7.94 -3.07 9.24
N GLN A 281 8.50 -4.19 9.70
CA GLN A 281 9.76 -4.24 10.46
C GLN A 281 10.86 -5.14 9.87
N TRP A 282 10.53 -6.15 9.07
CA TRP A 282 11.44 -7.26 8.71
C TRP A 282 11.66 -7.42 7.19
N GLU A 283 11.45 -6.36 6.41
CA GLU A 283 11.93 -6.26 5.02
C GLU A 283 11.50 -7.43 4.10
N LEU A 284 10.21 -7.78 4.12
CA LEU A 284 9.66 -8.81 3.23
C LEU A 284 9.58 -8.31 1.76
N PRO A 285 9.77 -9.20 0.75
CA PRO A 285 9.83 -8.81 -0.66
C PRO A 285 8.58 -8.07 -1.19
N PRO A 286 8.73 -6.99 -1.97
CA PRO A 286 7.66 -6.03 -2.31
C PRO A 286 6.49 -6.60 -3.12
N TYR A 287 6.68 -7.67 -3.90
CA TYR A 287 5.61 -8.31 -4.66
C TYR A 287 4.70 -9.20 -3.80
N LEU A 288 5.22 -9.69 -2.67
CA LEU A 288 4.47 -10.53 -1.72
C LEU A 288 3.75 -9.67 -0.67
N THR A 289 4.18 -8.41 -0.46
CA THR A 289 3.65 -7.56 0.62
C THR A 289 2.33 -6.90 0.27
N LEU A 290 2.17 -6.16 -0.83
CA LEU A 290 0.92 -5.38 -1.04
C LEU A 290 -0.30 -6.28 -1.31
N VAL A 291 -0.26 -7.07 -2.38
CA VAL A 291 -1.35 -7.99 -2.74
C VAL A 291 -1.56 -9.04 -1.64
N GLY A 292 -0.46 -9.52 -1.04
CA GLY A 292 -0.52 -10.46 0.09
C GLY A 292 -1.20 -9.87 1.32
N VAL A 293 -0.85 -8.64 1.72
CA VAL A 293 -1.49 -7.91 2.83
C VAL A 293 -2.98 -7.74 2.58
N PHE A 294 -3.38 -7.30 1.38
CA PHE A 294 -4.80 -7.14 1.05
C PHE A 294 -5.56 -8.47 1.06
N CYS A 295 -5.02 -9.50 0.42
CA CYS A 295 -5.64 -10.82 0.38
C CYS A 295 -5.81 -11.41 1.78
N LEU A 296 -4.77 -11.33 2.62
CA LEU A 296 -4.83 -11.82 4.01
C LEU A 296 -5.75 -10.97 4.89
N PHE A 297 -5.78 -9.65 4.69
CA PHE A 297 -6.70 -8.74 5.38
C PHE A 297 -8.16 -9.12 5.10
N PHE A 298 -8.51 -9.24 3.81
CA PHE A 298 -9.86 -9.65 3.41
C PHE A 298 -10.19 -11.09 3.80
N PHE A 299 -9.20 -12.00 3.83
CA PHE A 299 -9.38 -13.35 4.31
C PHE A 299 -9.82 -13.39 5.78
N VAL A 300 -9.11 -12.68 6.66
CA VAL A 300 -9.47 -12.58 8.08
C VAL A 300 -10.86 -11.96 8.25
N LEU A 301 -11.14 -10.90 7.49
CA LEU A 301 -12.42 -10.21 7.49
C LEU A 301 -13.60 -11.10 7.11
N VAL A 302 -13.50 -11.77 5.95
CA VAL A 302 -14.57 -12.63 5.42
C VAL A 302 -14.73 -13.86 6.30
N LEU A 303 -13.64 -14.45 6.80
CA LEU A 303 -13.69 -15.58 7.72
C LEU A 303 -14.46 -15.23 9.00
N SER A 304 -14.17 -14.08 9.60
CA SER A 304 -14.89 -13.56 10.77
C SER A 304 -16.35 -13.23 10.46
N ALA A 305 -16.64 -12.61 9.31
CA ALA A 305 -18.01 -12.31 8.87
C ALA A 305 -18.85 -13.58 8.72
N VAL A 306 -18.31 -14.60 8.05
CA VAL A 306 -18.97 -15.91 7.91
C VAL A 306 -19.17 -16.57 9.27
N GLY A 307 -18.21 -16.46 10.19
CA GLY A 307 -18.36 -16.94 11.57
C GLY A 307 -19.56 -16.29 12.29
N VAL A 308 -19.71 -14.96 12.21
CA VAL A 308 -20.83 -14.22 12.82
C VAL A 308 -22.16 -14.54 12.14
N VAL A 309 -22.18 -14.71 10.81
CA VAL A 309 -23.36 -15.16 10.04
C VAL A 309 -23.81 -16.53 10.52
N LEU A 310 -22.91 -17.50 10.58
CA LEU A 310 -23.22 -18.86 11.00
C LEU A 310 -23.70 -18.92 12.45
N LEU A 311 -23.07 -18.15 13.36
CA LEU A 311 -23.52 -18.00 14.74
C LEU A 311 -24.95 -17.41 14.81
N SER A 312 -25.24 -16.40 13.99
CA SER A 312 -26.57 -15.77 13.93
C SER A 312 -27.63 -16.74 13.38
N ILE A 313 -27.31 -17.50 12.34
CA ILE A 313 -28.19 -18.54 11.77
C ILE A 313 -28.46 -19.65 12.78
N ASP A 314 -27.43 -20.11 13.48
CA ASP A 314 -27.57 -21.13 14.52
C ASP A 314 -28.53 -20.65 15.64
N ARG A 315 -28.38 -19.42 16.11
CA ARG A 315 -29.32 -18.83 17.09
C ARG A 315 -30.72 -18.66 16.52
N TYR A 316 -30.85 -18.28 15.25
CA TYR A 316 -32.12 -18.16 14.56
C TYR A 316 -32.88 -19.49 14.55
N LEU A 317 -32.21 -20.56 14.11
CA LEU A 317 -32.81 -21.90 14.05
C LEU A 317 -33.18 -22.40 15.45
N ALA A 318 -32.32 -22.19 16.44
CA ALA A 318 -32.59 -22.60 17.82
C ALA A 318 -33.82 -21.91 18.45
N ILE A 319 -34.15 -20.67 18.03
CA ILE A 319 -35.22 -19.86 18.65
C ILE A 319 -36.52 -19.90 17.86
N LEU A 320 -36.45 -19.79 16.54
CA LEU A 320 -37.62 -19.75 15.67
C LEU A 320 -38.10 -21.15 15.27
N HIS A 321 -37.19 -22.11 15.14
CA HIS A 321 -37.50 -23.48 14.70
C HIS A 321 -36.95 -24.55 15.65
N PRO A 322 -37.37 -24.57 16.93
CA PRO A 322 -36.76 -25.42 17.96
C PRO A 322 -36.90 -26.93 17.69
N ILE A 323 -38.03 -27.38 17.14
CA ILE A 323 -38.25 -28.80 16.81
C ILE A 323 -37.30 -29.24 15.70
N PHE A 324 -37.16 -28.44 14.64
CA PHE A 324 -36.21 -28.70 13.56
C PHE A 324 -34.78 -28.70 14.08
N TYR A 325 -34.42 -27.73 14.93
CA TYR A 325 -33.09 -27.64 15.52
C TYR A 325 -32.75 -28.89 16.35
N GLN A 326 -33.66 -29.37 17.20
CA GLN A 326 -33.42 -30.57 18.02
C GLN A 326 -33.37 -31.87 17.22
N THR A 327 -34.10 -31.96 16.11
CA THR A 327 -34.23 -33.21 15.33
C THR A 327 -33.23 -33.33 14.19
N ARG A 328 -32.76 -32.20 13.63
CA ARG A 328 -31.92 -32.18 12.43
C ARG A 328 -30.54 -31.58 12.66
N MET A 329 -30.38 -30.64 13.60
CA MET A 329 -29.06 -30.05 13.85
C MET A 329 -28.26 -30.91 14.81
N SER A 330 -27.05 -31.26 14.37
CA SER A 330 -26.07 -32.02 15.15
C SER A 330 -24.74 -31.28 15.14
N GLY A 331 -23.88 -31.57 16.13
CA GLY A 331 -22.52 -31.02 16.15
C GLY A 331 -21.72 -31.37 14.90
N ARG A 332 -21.98 -32.54 14.28
CA ARG A 332 -21.33 -32.95 13.03
C ARG A 332 -21.70 -32.04 11.86
N HIS A 333 -22.97 -31.67 11.72
CA HIS A 333 -23.40 -30.75 10.66
C HIS A 333 -22.69 -29.39 10.80
N VAL A 334 -22.64 -28.84 12.01
CA VAL A 334 -21.95 -27.57 12.28
C VAL A 334 -20.45 -27.67 12.01
N ALA A 335 -19.79 -28.73 12.49
CA ALA A 335 -18.37 -28.95 12.25
C ALA A 335 -18.04 -29.04 10.75
N VAL A 336 -18.86 -29.75 9.96
CA VAL A 336 -18.70 -29.84 8.50
C VAL A 336 -18.93 -28.49 7.84
N SER A 337 -19.97 -27.74 8.22
CA SER A 337 -20.22 -26.40 7.67
C SER A 337 -19.05 -25.45 7.94
N LEU A 338 -18.48 -25.47 9.15
CA LEU A 338 -17.29 -24.68 9.49
C LEU A 338 -16.07 -25.16 8.69
N GLY A 339 -15.85 -26.47 8.60
CA GLY A 339 -14.75 -27.05 7.82
C GLY A 339 -14.79 -26.72 6.32
N ILE A 340 -15.98 -26.51 5.75
CA ILE A 340 -16.16 -26.05 4.36
C ILE A 340 -15.99 -24.54 4.22
N ALA A 341 -16.45 -23.78 5.22
CA ALA A 341 -16.38 -22.32 5.20
C ALA A 341 -14.95 -21.80 5.10
N TRP A 342 -14.00 -22.41 5.81
CA TRP A 342 -12.58 -22.03 5.82
C TRP A 342 -11.92 -22.07 4.43
N PRO A 343 -11.88 -23.22 3.72
CA PRO A 343 -11.31 -23.28 2.39
C PRO A 343 -12.08 -22.43 1.38
N ALA A 344 -13.41 -22.28 1.53
CA ALA A 344 -14.18 -21.39 0.66
C ALA A 344 -13.76 -19.92 0.83
N CYS A 345 -13.56 -19.46 2.08
CA CYS A 345 -13.05 -18.11 2.35
C CYS A 345 -11.63 -17.94 1.81
N ALA A 346 -10.76 -18.93 2.00
CA ALA A 346 -9.39 -18.88 1.50
C ALA A 346 -9.35 -18.83 -0.03
N LEU A 347 -10.15 -19.66 -0.70
CA LEU A 347 -10.23 -19.69 -2.17
C LEU A 347 -10.66 -18.33 -2.73
N VAL A 348 -11.70 -17.73 -2.15
CA VAL A 348 -12.18 -16.42 -2.61
C VAL A 348 -11.12 -15.33 -2.31
N CYS A 349 -10.63 -15.25 -1.09
CA CYS A 349 -9.81 -14.13 -0.63
C CYS A 349 -8.33 -14.21 -1.03
N LEU A 350 -7.82 -15.41 -1.36
CA LEU A 350 -6.45 -15.60 -1.81
C LEU A 350 -6.36 -15.83 -3.33
N SER A 351 -7.49 -15.78 -4.04
CA SER A 351 -7.54 -15.97 -5.51
C SER A 351 -6.57 -15.08 -6.31
N PRO A 352 -6.28 -13.82 -5.95
CA PRO A 352 -5.26 -13.03 -6.65
C PRO A 352 -3.85 -13.60 -6.50
N LEU A 353 -3.52 -14.22 -5.36
CA LEU A 353 -2.23 -14.89 -5.15
C LEU A 353 -2.11 -16.18 -5.97
N MET A 354 -3.24 -16.75 -6.38
CA MET A 354 -3.31 -17.93 -7.25
C MET A 354 -3.27 -17.57 -8.76
N GLY A 355 -3.11 -16.28 -9.10
CA GLY A 355 -2.96 -15.81 -10.48
C GLY A 355 -4.26 -15.38 -11.17
N TRP A 356 -5.39 -15.26 -10.46
CA TRP A 356 -6.65 -14.77 -11.04
C TRP A 356 -6.48 -13.38 -11.67
N ASN A 357 -5.66 -12.53 -11.07
CA ASN A 357 -5.37 -11.18 -11.55
C ASN A 357 -4.63 -11.13 -12.91
N CYS A 358 -4.07 -12.24 -13.41
CA CYS A 358 -3.20 -12.25 -14.60
C CYS A 358 -3.90 -12.69 -15.90
N PHE A 359 -5.20 -12.99 -15.90
CA PHE A 359 -5.85 -13.54 -17.10
C PHE A 359 -5.88 -12.58 -18.32
N ASN A 360 -5.85 -11.26 -18.10
CA ASN A 360 -6.01 -10.25 -19.17
C ASN A 360 -4.92 -9.15 -19.18
N VAL A 361 -3.85 -9.27 -18.38
CA VAL A 361 -2.82 -8.24 -18.17
C VAL A 361 -1.44 -8.81 -18.50
N THR A 362 -0.54 -8.00 -19.07
CA THR A 362 0.86 -8.39 -19.31
C THR A 362 1.57 -8.77 -18.01
N SER A 363 2.44 -9.79 -18.08
CA SER A 363 3.05 -10.48 -16.93
C SER A 363 3.73 -9.57 -15.89
N GLU A 364 4.24 -8.41 -16.28
CA GLU A 364 4.99 -7.50 -15.41
C GLU A 364 4.10 -6.58 -14.55
N ASN A 365 2.86 -6.33 -14.97
CA ASN A 365 1.93 -5.43 -14.26
C ASN A 365 0.89 -6.18 -13.42
N CYS A 366 0.77 -7.50 -13.58
CA CYS A 366 -0.24 -8.30 -12.89
C CYS A 366 -0.10 -8.27 -11.35
N THR A 367 1.13 -8.29 -10.85
CA THR A 367 1.43 -8.39 -9.41
C THR A 367 1.25 -7.08 -8.64
N LYS A 368 1.01 -5.96 -9.34
CA LYS A 368 0.90 -4.63 -8.74
C LYS A 368 -0.53 -4.19 -8.45
N TYR A 369 -1.53 -4.74 -9.14
CA TYR A 369 -2.91 -4.24 -9.07
C TYR A 369 -3.92 -5.33 -8.67
N LEU A 370 -4.76 -5.01 -7.68
CA LEU A 370 -5.97 -5.79 -7.39
C LEU A 370 -7.07 -5.40 -8.40
N PRO A 371 -7.72 -6.37 -9.07
CA PRO A 371 -8.81 -6.07 -9.99
C PRO A 371 -9.96 -5.36 -9.28
N VAL A 372 -10.52 -4.31 -9.90
CA VAL A 372 -11.69 -3.59 -9.34
C VAL A 372 -12.87 -4.54 -9.10
N ALA A 373 -13.09 -5.49 -10.02
CA ALA A 373 -14.14 -6.50 -9.89
C ALA A 373 -13.98 -7.38 -8.62
N TYR A 374 -12.73 -7.67 -8.24
CA TYR A 374 -12.42 -8.42 -7.02
C TYR A 374 -12.76 -7.62 -5.76
N LEU A 375 -12.43 -6.32 -5.74
CA LEU A 375 -12.81 -5.43 -4.64
C LEU A 375 -14.33 -5.29 -4.53
N ILE A 376 -15.05 -5.18 -5.65
CA ILE A 376 -16.52 -5.14 -5.68
C ILE A 376 -17.10 -6.45 -5.13
N LEU A 377 -16.58 -7.60 -5.55
CA LEU A 377 -17.02 -8.91 -5.05
C LEU A 377 -16.90 -8.99 -3.53
N LEU A 378 -15.73 -8.68 -2.97
CA LEU A 378 -15.48 -8.75 -1.54
C LEU A 378 -16.37 -7.81 -0.73
N ASN A 379 -16.50 -6.56 -1.18
CA ASN A 379 -17.38 -5.58 -0.53
C ASN A 379 -18.84 -6.01 -0.59
N THR A 380 -19.28 -6.61 -1.70
CA THR A 380 -20.64 -7.16 -1.85
C THR A 380 -20.87 -8.31 -0.87
N VAL A 381 -19.91 -9.23 -0.73
CA VAL A 381 -19.97 -10.35 0.22
C VAL A 381 -20.09 -9.83 1.66
N LEU A 382 -19.25 -8.86 2.05
CA LEU A 382 -19.30 -8.26 3.39
C LEU A 382 -20.61 -7.51 3.65
N PHE A 383 -21.10 -6.75 2.67
CA PHE A 383 -22.37 -6.03 2.78
C PHE A 383 -23.55 -6.99 2.97
N VAL A 384 -23.63 -8.05 2.16
CA VAL A 384 -24.67 -9.08 2.28
C VAL A 384 -24.59 -9.76 3.65
N ALA A 385 -23.39 -10.07 4.14
CA ALA A 385 -23.19 -10.64 5.47
C ALA A 385 -23.73 -9.71 6.58
N VAL A 386 -23.42 -8.40 6.53
CA VAL A 386 -23.91 -7.41 7.49
C VAL A 386 -25.44 -7.32 7.46
N VAL A 387 -26.04 -7.18 6.27
CA VAL A 387 -27.51 -7.11 6.12
C VAL A 387 -28.17 -8.36 6.70
N LEU A 388 -27.65 -9.54 6.39
CA LEU A 388 -28.17 -10.81 6.90
C LEU A 388 -28.07 -10.88 8.42
N VAL A 389 -26.91 -10.55 9.00
CA VAL A 389 -26.68 -10.58 10.45
C VAL A 389 -27.62 -9.62 11.17
N VAL A 390 -27.76 -8.38 10.69
CA VAL A 390 -28.66 -7.38 11.28
C VAL A 390 -30.11 -7.86 11.21
N PHE A 391 -30.55 -8.30 10.03
CA PHE A 391 -31.92 -8.78 9.83
C PHE A 391 -32.24 -9.97 10.74
N VAL A 392 -31.39 -10.99 10.76
CA VAL A 392 -31.57 -12.21 11.56
C VAL A 392 -31.61 -11.88 13.04
N ASN A 393 -30.66 -11.10 13.55
CA ASN A 393 -30.61 -10.74 14.96
C ASN A 393 -31.76 -9.83 15.40
N ALA A 394 -32.20 -8.89 14.56
CA ALA A 394 -33.39 -8.09 14.82
C ALA A 394 -34.65 -8.96 14.94
N ARG A 395 -34.84 -9.92 14.01
CA ARG A 395 -35.97 -10.87 14.05
C ARG A 395 -35.94 -11.74 15.31
N ILE A 396 -34.77 -12.20 15.72
CA ILE A 396 -34.58 -12.96 16.97
C ILE A 396 -35.00 -12.12 18.18
N LEU A 397 -34.47 -10.90 18.31
CA LEU A 397 -34.75 -10.03 19.45
C LEU A 397 -36.23 -9.64 19.55
N ILE A 398 -36.86 -9.29 18.42
CA ILE A 398 -38.29 -8.97 18.37
C ILE A 398 -39.12 -10.20 18.82
N THR A 399 -38.77 -11.39 18.32
CA THR A 399 -39.48 -12.63 18.67
C THR A 399 -39.34 -12.95 20.16
N LEU A 400 -38.12 -12.84 20.71
CA LEU A 400 -37.87 -13.08 22.13
C LEU A 400 -38.57 -12.07 23.02
N LYS A 401 -38.51 -10.77 22.70
CA LYS A 401 -39.19 -9.72 23.46
C LYS A 401 -40.71 -9.92 23.47
N ARG A 402 -41.31 -10.28 22.32
CA ARG A 402 -42.74 -10.60 22.22
C ARG A 402 -43.14 -11.84 23.03
N ARG A 403 -42.30 -12.88 23.05
CA ARG A 403 -42.54 -14.07 23.89
C ARG A 403 -42.43 -13.72 25.37
N LEU A 404 -41.45 -12.90 25.74
CA LEU A 404 -41.22 -12.49 27.13
C LEU A 404 -42.32 -11.57 27.66
N SER A 405 -42.84 -10.64 26.84
CA SER A 405 -43.93 -9.75 27.24
C SER A 405 -45.27 -10.49 27.45
N ARG A 406 -45.48 -11.60 26.73
CA ARG A 406 -46.65 -12.48 26.92
C ARG A 406 -46.52 -13.33 28.18
N THR A 407 -45.31 -13.76 28.52
CA THR A 407 -45.02 -14.55 29.71
C THR A 407 -44.66 -13.63 30.88
N ARG A 408 -45.67 -13.00 31.51
CA ARG A 408 -45.48 -12.10 32.67
C ARG A 408 -44.71 -12.82 33.80
N PRO A 409 -43.84 -12.12 34.55
CA PRO A 409 -43.34 -12.63 35.83
C PRO A 409 -44.53 -12.90 36.73
N MET A 410 -44.64 -14.12 37.26
CA MET A 410 -45.62 -14.38 38.31
C MET A 410 -45.19 -13.66 39.58
N GLU A 411 -46.11 -12.90 40.15
CA GLU A 411 -46.01 -12.35 41.49
C GLU A 411 -45.83 -13.48 42.50
N ASP A 412 -45.19 -13.17 43.63
CA ASP A 412 -44.67 -14.11 44.63
C ASP A 412 -45.65 -15.27 44.93
N PRO A 413 -45.17 -16.54 45.05
CA PRO A 413 -46.05 -17.67 45.24
C PRO A 413 -46.88 -17.48 46.51
N ARG A 414 -48.18 -17.23 46.37
CA ARG A 414 -49.09 -17.32 47.52
C ARG A 414 -49.14 -18.79 47.94
N ASP A 415 -48.83 -19.08 49.19
CA ASP A 415 -48.78 -20.46 49.70
C ASP A 415 -50.18 -21.11 49.82
N ASP A 416 -51.24 -20.31 49.72
CA ASP A 416 -52.64 -20.71 49.93
C ASP A 416 -53.33 -21.29 48.68
N VAL A 417 -52.57 -21.62 47.64
CA VAL A 417 -53.13 -21.91 46.31
C VAL A 417 -53.18 -23.43 46.04
N PRO A 418 -54.25 -23.95 45.39
CA PRO A 418 -54.37 -25.37 45.04
C PRO A 418 -53.14 -25.94 44.31
N ALA A 419 -52.82 -27.22 44.56
CA ALA A 419 -51.62 -27.87 44.01
C ALA A 419 -51.51 -27.79 42.47
N ALA A 420 -52.64 -27.81 41.76
CA ALA A 420 -52.69 -27.65 40.30
C ALA A 420 -52.17 -26.26 39.85
N ARG A 421 -52.61 -25.18 40.50
CA ARG A 421 -52.15 -23.81 40.20
C ARG A 421 -50.68 -23.63 40.56
N ARG A 422 -50.21 -24.26 41.64
CA ARG A 422 -48.78 -24.28 41.99
C ARG A 422 -47.94 -24.93 40.89
N ARG A 423 -48.44 -25.99 40.23
CA ARG A 423 -47.77 -26.61 39.09
C ARG A 423 -47.71 -25.68 37.88
N GLU A 424 -48.81 -25.01 37.54
CA GLU A 424 -48.87 -24.01 36.47
C GLU A 424 -47.90 -22.84 36.74
N GLN A 425 -47.85 -22.34 37.98
CA GLN A 425 -46.92 -21.28 38.38
C GLN A 425 -45.46 -21.69 38.24
N ARG A 426 -45.11 -22.91 38.66
CA ARG A 426 -43.76 -23.46 38.49
C ARG A 426 -43.38 -23.60 37.02
N VAL A 427 -44.31 -24.01 36.15
CA VAL A 427 -44.07 -24.14 34.71
C VAL A 427 -43.88 -22.77 34.06
N ALA A 428 -44.75 -21.79 34.36
CA ALA A 428 -44.63 -20.42 33.84
C ALA A 428 -43.32 -19.75 34.28
N THR A 429 -42.94 -19.89 35.55
CA THR A 429 -41.66 -19.38 36.07
C THR A 429 -40.46 -20.04 35.41
N ARG A 430 -40.49 -21.37 35.20
CA ARG A 430 -39.43 -22.08 34.46
C ARG A 430 -39.32 -21.60 33.02
N GLN A 431 -40.46 -21.43 32.34
CA GLN A 431 -40.51 -20.93 30.96
C GLN A 431 -39.98 -19.50 30.84
N HIS A 432 -40.36 -18.62 31.78
CA HIS A 432 -39.84 -17.24 31.83
C HIS A 432 -38.33 -17.22 32.07
N ARG A 433 -37.80 -18.04 33.01
CA ARG A 433 -36.35 -18.18 33.24
C ARG A 433 -35.61 -18.71 32.01
N GLN A 434 -36.17 -19.69 31.29
CA GLN A 434 -35.59 -20.21 30.06
C GLN A 434 -35.54 -19.15 28.95
N LEU A 435 -36.64 -18.40 28.75
CA LEU A 435 -36.69 -17.30 27.78
C LEU A 435 -35.67 -16.20 28.11
N ASN A 436 -35.55 -15.81 29.38
CA ASN A 436 -34.53 -14.85 29.83
C ASN A 436 -33.10 -15.38 29.61
N SER A 437 -32.85 -16.67 29.85
CA SER A 437 -31.56 -17.29 29.53
C SER A 437 -31.26 -17.24 28.03
N SER A 438 -32.25 -17.58 27.18
CA SER A 438 -32.11 -17.49 25.72
C SER A 438 -31.92 -16.05 25.23
N LEU A 439 -32.57 -15.07 25.88
CA LEU A 439 -32.35 -13.66 25.61
C LEU A 439 -30.92 -13.23 25.92
N LYS A 440 -30.40 -13.56 27.11
CA LYS A 440 -29.01 -13.26 27.47
C LYS A 440 -28.02 -13.84 26.46
N LYS A 441 -28.21 -15.10 26.05
CA LYS A 441 -27.38 -15.75 25.02
C LYS A 441 -27.46 -15.04 23.67
N SER A 442 -28.65 -14.61 23.26
CA SER A 442 -28.86 -13.91 21.99
C SER A 442 -28.29 -12.49 22.01
N LEU A 443 -28.38 -11.81 23.17
CA LEU A 443 -27.73 -10.51 23.38
C LEU A 443 -26.22 -10.61 23.23
N THR A 444 -25.59 -11.69 23.72
CA THR A 444 -24.17 -11.93 23.48
C THR A 444 -23.83 -11.97 21.98
N VAL A 445 -24.62 -12.68 21.17
CA VAL A 445 -24.42 -12.73 19.71
C VAL A 445 -24.64 -11.37 19.05
N VAL A 446 -25.64 -10.61 19.50
CA VAL A 446 -25.89 -9.24 19.03
C VAL A 446 -24.71 -8.32 19.37
N MET A 447 -24.16 -8.41 20.58
CA MET A 447 -22.99 -7.62 20.97
C MET A 447 -21.78 -7.94 20.09
N ILE A 448 -21.53 -9.22 19.81
CA ILE A 448 -20.47 -9.65 18.88
C ILE A 448 -20.70 -9.08 17.48
N ALA A 449 -21.93 -9.19 16.96
CA ALA A 449 -22.30 -8.66 15.65
C ALA A 449 -22.16 -7.13 15.56
N VAL A 450 -22.61 -6.40 16.58
CA VAL A 450 -22.49 -4.94 16.64
C VAL A 450 -21.04 -4.51 16.75
N ALA A 451 -20.23 -5.18 17.59
CA ALA A 451 -18.81 -4.92 17.68
C ALA A 451 -18.14 -5.09 16.30
N PHE A 452 -18.41 -6.20 15.61
CA PHE A 452 -17.95 -6.45 14.25
C PHE A 452 -18.36 -5.32 13.28
N ILE A 453 -19.64 -4.95 13.25
CA ILE A 453 -20.11 -3.91 12.33
C ILE A 453 -19.41 -2.57 12.63
N ILE A 454 -19.30 -2.16 13.90
CA ILE A 454 -18.68 -0.89 14.26
C ILE A 454 -17.19 -0.87 13.91
N THR A 455 -16.47 -1.97 14.16
CA THR A 455 -15.02 -2.03 13.89
C THR A 455 -14.71 -2.02 12.39
N TRP A 456 -15.58 -2.61 11.56
CA TRP A 456 -15.27 -2.86 10.15
C TRP A 456 -15.98 -1.92 9.16
N LEU A 457 -17.09 -1.30 9.56
CA LEU A 457 -17.86 -0.40 8.70
C LEU A 457 -17.04 0.78 8.17
N PRO A 458 -16.21 1.48 8.97
CA PRO A 458 -15.39 2.59 8.47
C PRO A 458 -14.47 2.15 7.33
N ILE A 459 -13.83 0.99 7.50
CA ILE A 459 -12.89 0.43 6.53
C ILE A 459 -13.60 0.05 5.23
N CYS A 460 -14.77 -0.58 5.31
CA CYS A 460 -15.56 -0.92 4.11
C CYS A 460 -16.01 0.33 3.34
N ILE A 461 -16.41 1.39 4.06
CA ILE A 461 -16.82 2.66 3.44
C ILE A 461 -15.63 3.31 2.74
N GLU A 462 -14.48 3.38 3.40
CA GLU A 462 -13.27 3.99 2.85
C GLU A 462 -12.81 3.28 1.57
N TYR A 463 -12.79 1.94 1.57
CA TYR A 463 -12.49 1.17 0.37
C TYR A 463 -13.52 1.36 -0.74
N GLY A 464 -14.82 1.35 -0.41
CA GLY A 464 -15.88 1.61 -1.40
C GLY A 464 -15.76 2.99 -2.05
N GLN A 465 -15.40 4.00 -1.26
CA GLN A 465 -15.13 5.35 -1.78
C GLN A 465 -13.88 5.38 -2.65
N SER A 466 -12.80 4.69 -2.25
CA SER A 466 -11.57 4.58 -3.03
C SER A 466 -11.84 3.96 -4.41
N VAL A 467 -12.55 2.83 -4.45
CA VAL A 467 -12.96 2.17 -5.71
C VAL A 467 -13.82 3.10 -6.57
N SER A 468 -14.77 3.82 -5.98
CA SER A 468 -15.61 4.78 -6.73
C SER A 468 -14.80 5.92 -7.35
N ARG A 469 -13.75 6.40 -6.66
CA ARG A 469 -12.85 7.43 -7.20
C ARG A 469 -12.04 6.88 -8.37
N THR A 470 -11.44 5.69 -8.21
CA THR A 470 -10.67 5.04 -9.27
C THR A 470 -11.51 4.79 -10.51
N TYR A 471 -12.74 4.28 -10.35
CA TYR A 471 -13.66 4.04 -11.47
C TYR A 471 -14.04 5.33 -12.20
N ARG A 472 -14.34 6.41 -11.45
CA ARG A 472 -14.68 7.72 -12.01
C ARG A 472 -13.50 8.34 -12.78
N GLN A 473 -12.27 8.06 -12.34
CA GLN A 473 -11.04 8.51 -12.99
C GLN A 473 -10.75 7.70 -14.27
N THR A 474 -11.07 6.41 -14.31
CA THR A 474 -10.95 5.58 -15.52
C THR A 474 -12.00 5.93 -16.57
N ASP A 475 -13.22 6.27 -16.14
CA ASP A 475 -14.32 6.68 -17.02
C ASP A 475 -14.05 8.06 -17.65
N ASN A 476 -13.54 9.01 -16.86
CA ASN A 476 -13.10 10.32 -17.35
C ASN A 476 -11.91 10.24 -18.33
N ASN A 477 -11.08 9.19 -18.23
CA ASN A 477 -9.96 8.94 -19.14
C ASN A 477 -10.34 8.10 -20.39
N GLY A 478 -11.63 7.80 -20.59
CA GLY A 478 -12.16 7.27 -21.86
C GLY A 478 -11.68 5.86 -22.25
N GLN A 479 -11.23 5.03 -21.29
CA GLN A 479 -10.69 3.70 -21.63
C GLN A 479 -11.74 2.59 -21.80
N PHE A 480 -13.04 2.86 -21.61
CA PHE A 480 -14.10 1.85 -21.82
C PHE A 480 -14.79 1.88 -23.19
N GLU A 481 -14.51 2.86 -24.06
CA GLU A 481 -15.22 2.99 -25.35
C GLU A 481 -14.49 2.38 -26.57
N LYS A 482 -13.44 1.58 -26.33
CA LYS A 482 -12.71 0.87 -27.41
C LYS A 482 -12.30 -0.55 -27.01
N ARG A 483 -13.29 -1.42 -26.77
CA ARG A 483 -13.18 -2.89 -26.91
C ARG A 483 -14.58 -3.49 -26.77
N ALA A 484 -15.37 -3.30 -27.82
CA ALA A 484 -16.46 -4.19 -28.20
C ALA A 484 -16.01 -4.96 -29.44
#